data_AF-A0A2J6XLH2-F1
#
_entry.id   AF-A0A2J6XLH2-F1
#
_cell.length_a   1.000
_cell.length_b   1.000
_cell.length_c   1.000
_cell.angle_alpha   90.00
_cell.angle_beta   90.00
_cell.angle_gamma   90.00
#
_symmetry.space_group_name_H-M   'P 1'
#
loop_
_entity.id
_entity.type
_entity.pdbx_description
1 polymer ?
#
loop_
_entity_poly.entity_id
_entity_poly.type
_entity_poly.pdbx_seq_one_letter_code
_entity_poly.pdbx_strand_id
1 'polypeptide(L)'
;MKEINEAELQSESLERLLHLLDLLNNMLKDEELLKAISKLVVTEETFMLIDRLPEIIKTLEKITRPEVWNKINLIVDKLSETIEESKKVEIKPMSLSQIIVKLSDPEVSKGIGLALSILKAFGS
;
A
#
# COMPACT_ATOMS: atom_id res chain seq x y z
N MET A 1 48.90 5.75 27.85
CA MET A 1 48.65 4.98 26.61
C MET A 1 47.17 4.65 26.36
N LYS A 2 46.29 4.53 27.38
CA LYS A 2 44.84 4.32 27.14
C LYS A 2 44.08 5.57 26.67
N GLU A 3 44.44 6.76 27.15
CA GLU A 3 43.75 8.02 26.79
C GLU A 3 43.95 8.46 25.34
N ILE A 4 45.09 8.10 24.72
CA ILE A 4 45.38 8.42 23.30
C ILE A 4 44.44 7.63 22.37
N ASN A 5 44.08 6.39 22.76
CA ASN A 5 43.23 5.51 21.98
C ASN A 5 41.75 5.94 22.00
N GLU A 6 41.27 6.52 23.11
CA GLU A 6 39.91 7.07 23.19
C GLU A 6 39.77 8.39 22.44
N ALA A 7 40.81 9.24 22.47
CA ALA A 7 40.85 10.49 21.70
C ALA A 7 40.90 10.25 20.18
N GLU A 8 41.68 9.26 19.71
CA GLU A 8 41.71 8.87 18.29
C GLU A 8 40.37 8.31 17.81
N LEU A 9 39.72 7.44 18.61
CA LEU A 9 38.39 6.90 18.27
C LEU A 9 37.31 7.99 18.22
N GLN A 10 37.38 8.97 19.12
CA GLN A 10 36.46 10.12 19.10
C GLN A 10 36.71 11.00 17.87
N SER A 11 37.97 11.27 17.53
CA SER A 11 38.35 12.03 16.33
C SER A 11 37.85 11.35 15.05
N GLU A 12 38.03 10.04 14.93
CA GLU A 12 37.57 9.28 13.77
C GLU A 12 36.03 9.29 13.66
N SER A 13 35.31 9.20 14.78
CA SER A 13 33.84 9.29 14.78
C SER A 13 33.33 10.67 14.36
N LEU A 14 34.03 11.74 14.76
CA LEU A 14 33.70 13.11 14.38
C LEU A 14 33.99 13.36 12.90
N GLU A 15 35.09 12.83 12.39
CA GLU A 15 35.44 12.90 10.97
C GLU A 15 34.41 12.17 10.10
N ARG A 16 33.93 10.99 10.53
CA ARG A 16 32.84 10.28 9.85
C ARG A 16 31.52 11.06 9.86
N LEU A 17 31.19 11.70 10.98
CA LEU A 17 29.98 12.54 11.06
C LEU A 17 30.09 13.78 10.17
N LEU A 18 31.26 14.42 10.13
CA LEU A 18 31.55 15.53 9.21
C LEU A 18 31.43 15.09 7.75
N HIS A 19 31.96 13.92 7.39
CA HIS A 19 31.80 13.37 6.04
C HIS A 19 30.35 13.08 5.67
N LEU A 20 29.55 12.54 6.60
CA LEU A 20 28.12 12.34 6.37
C LEU A 20 27.38 13.67 6.22
N LEU A 21 27.72 14.67 7.04
CA LEU A 21 27.19 16.01 6.93
C LEU A 21 27.58 16.66 5.60
N ASP A 22 28.81 16.48 5.13
CA ASP A 22 29.26 17.00 3.84
C ASP A 22 28.58 16.30 2.66
N LEU A 23 28.38 14.98 2.73
CA LEU A 23 27.59 14.24 1.74
C LEU A 23 26.14 14.76 1.68
N LEU A 24 25.50 14.92 2.83
CA LEU A 24 24.15 15.47 2.92
C LEU A 24 24.10 16.92 2.41
N ASN A 25 25.09 17.74 2.76
CA ASN A 25 25.20 19.12 2.32
C ASN A 25 25.41 19.21 0.80
N ASN A 26 26.21 18.31 0.22
CA ASN A 26 26.44 18.24 -1.22
C ASN A 26 25.19 17.76 -1.96
N MET A 27 24.46 16.79 -1.43
CA MET A 27 23.15 16.37 -1.97
C MET A 27 22.10 17.49 -1.90
N LEU A 28 22.10 18.27 -0.82
CA LEU A 28 21.20 19.42 -0.67
C LEU A 28 21.59 20.61 -1.55
N LYS A 29 22.85 20.70 -1.96
CA LYS A 29 23.35 21.74 -2.89
C LYS A 29 23.21 21.34 -4.35
N ASP A 30 22.90 20.09 -4.63
CA ASP A 30 22.62 19.63 -5.98
C ASP A 30 21.36 20.36 -6.49
N GLU A 31 21.59 21.34 -7.38
CA GLU A 31 20.55 22.15 -7.96
C GLU A 31 19.53 21.32 -8.75
N GLU A 32 19.95 20.17 -9.30
CA GLU A 32 19.09 19.29 -10.08
C GLU A 32 18.15 18.51 -9.16
N LEU A 33 18.66 18.00 -8.03
CA LEU A 33 17.85 17.41 -6.96
C LEU A 33 16.92 18.45 -6.32
N LEU A 34 17.43 19.64 -5.97
CA LEU A 34 16.59 20.72 -5.43
C LEU A 34 15.50 21.15 -6.41
N LYS A 35 15.79 21.20 -7.71
CA LYS A 35 14.83 21.53 -8.76
C LYS A 35 13.81 20.41 -8.95
N ALA A 36 14.21 19.15 -8.87
CA ALA A 36 13.30 18.01 -8.92
C ALA A 36 12.37 17.97 -7.70
N ILE A 37 12.93 18.14 -6.49
CA ILE A 37 12.17 18.24 -5.24
C ILE A 37 11.24 19.44 -5.29
N SER A 38 11.71 20.62 -5.72
CA SER A 38 10.90 21.81 -5.88
C SER A 38 9.74 21.58 -6.84
N LYS A 39 9.98 20.97 -8.02
CA LYS A 39 8.90 20.60 -8.95
C LYS A 39 7.90 19.63 -8.34
N LEU A 40 8.35 18.72 -7.48
CA LEU A 40 7.50 17.72 -6.84
C LEU A 40 6.76 18.27 -5.63
N VAL A 41 7.30 19.27 -4.93
CA VAL A 41 6.70 19.91 -3.75
C VAL A 41 5.77 21.06 -4.13
N VAL A 42 6.05 21.75 -5.24
CA VAL A 42 5.30 22.95 -5.67
C VAL A 42 4.02 22.61 -6.44
N THR A 43 3.78 21.34 -6.77
CA THR A 43 2.51 20.92 -7.38
C THR A 43 1.36 20.96 -6.37
N GLU A 44 0.21 21.46 -6.82
CA GLU A 44 -1.01 21.57 -6.03
C GLU A 44 -1.45 20.21 -5.47
N GLU A 45 -1.23 19.14 -6.26
CA GLU A 45 -1.47 17.76 -5.87
C GLU A 45 -0.63 17.34 -4.64
N THR A 46 0.59 17.84 -4.52
CA THR A 46 1.47 17.49 -3.39
C THR A 46 1.05 18.21 -2.12
N PHE A 47 0.63 19.46 -2.22
CA PHE A 47 0.00 20.16 -1.10
C PHE A 47 -1.28 19.46 -0.65
N MET A 48 -2.13 19.02 -1.58
CA MET A 48 -3.31 18.22 -1.25
C MET A 48 -2.97 16.90 -0.56
N LEU A 49 -1.90 16.22 -0.98
CA LEU A 49 -1.44 14.99 -0.35
C LEU A 49 -0.86 15.23 1.04
N ILE A 50 -0.13 16.33 1.25
CA ILE A 50 0.39 16.73 2.57
C ILE A 50 -0.77 17.06 3.51
N ASP A 51 -1.76 17.82 3.05
CA ASP A 51 -2.95 18.19 3.84
C ASP A 51 -3.78 16.95 4.21
N ARG A 52 -3.88 15.98 3.30
CA ARG A 52 -4.58 14.71 3.53
C ARG A 52 -3.71 13.64 4.17
N LEU A 53 -2.42 13.89 4.40
CA LEU A 53 -1.49 12.91 4.94
C LEU A 53 -1.98 12.30 6.26
N PRO A 54 -2.56 13.06 7.21
CA PRO A 54 -3.13 12.48 8.42
C PRO A 54 -4.28 11.51 8.14
N GLU A 55 -5.14 11.80 7.16
CA GLU A 55 -6.24 10.92 6.77
C GLU A 55 -5.76 9.68 6.01
N ILE A 56 -4.74 9.84 5.16
CA ILE A 56 -4.06 8.75 4.46
C ILE A 56 -3.44 7.80 5.49
N ILE A 57 -2.69 8.32 6.46
CA ILE A 57 -2.08 7.52 7.54
C ILE A 57 -3.17 6.79 8.33
N LYS A 58 -4.26 7.46 8.73
CA LYS A 58 -5.38 6.82 9.43
C LYS A 58 -6.04 5.71 8.60
N THR A 59 -6.16 5.91 7.30
CA THR A 59 -6.76 4.92 6.39
C THR A 59 -5.82 3.73 6.20
N LEU A 60 -4.53 3.99 6.02
CA LEU A 60 -3.50 2.96 5.98
C LEU A 60 -3.50 2.15 7.27
N GLU A 61 -3.56 2.79 8.44
CA GLU A 61 -3.65 2.11 9.73
C GLU A 61 -4.88 1.20 9.82
N LYS A 62 -6.04 1.63 9.28
CA LYS A 62 -7.24 0.78 9.24
C LYS A 62 -7.05 -0.45 8.35
N ILE A 63 -6.33 -0.31 7.23
CA ILE A 63 -6.11 -1.37 6.25
C ILE A 63 -5.00 -2.34 6.73
N THR A 64 -3.96 -1.84 7.38
CA THR A 64 -2.82 -2.62 7.87
C THR A 64 -3.10 -3.32 9.20
N ARG A 65 -4.23 -3.04 9.85
CA ARG A 65 -4.72 -3.83 11.00
C ARG A 65 -4.75 -5.32 10.64
N PRO A 66 -4.19 -6.21 11.48
CA PRO A 66 -4.05 -7.63 11.15
C PRO A 66 -5.37 -8.28 10.74
N GLU A 67 -6.48 -7.90 11.37
CA GLU A 67 -7.80 -8.47 11.10
C GLU A 67 -8.33 -8.08 9.72
N VAL A 68 -8.00 -6.87 9.25
CA VAL A 68 -8.41 -6.35 7.95
C VAL A 68 -7.47 -6.87 6.86
N TRP A 69 -6.17 -6.81 7.13
CA TRP A 69 -5.13 -7.28 6.21
C TRP A 69 -5.30 -8.77 5.87
N ASN A 70 -5.56 -9.61 6.88
CA ASN A 70 -5.79 -11.05 6.66
C ASN A 70 -7.06 -11.32 5.83
N LYS A 71 -8.12 -10.53 6.00
CA LYS A 71 -9.34 -10.66 5.19
C LYS A 71 -9.10 -10.23 3.74
N ILE A 72 -8.34 -9.16 3.53
CA ILE A 72 -7.96 -8.68 2.20
C ILE A 72 -7.15 -9.77 1.48
N ASN A 73 -6.11 -10.31 2.13
CA ASN A 73 -5.29 -11.36 1.52
C ASN A 73 -6.11 -12.60 1.19
N LEU A 74 -6.99 -13.05 2.10
CA LEU A 74 -7.86 -14.20 1.83
C LEU A 74 -8.80 -13.98 0.63
N ILE A 75 -9.30 -12.76 0.43
CA ILE A 75 -10.12 -12.42 -0.75
C ILE A 75 -9.26 -12.43 -2.01
N VAL A 76 -8.07 -11.83 -1.96
CA VAL A 76 -7.13 -11.76 -3.09
C VAL A 76 -6.68 -13.16 -3.52
N ASP A 77 -6.34 -14.02 -2.56
CA ASP A 77 -5.91 -15.40 -2.80
C ASP A 77 -7.03 -16.19 -3.47
N LYS A 78 -8.24 -16.18 -2.91
CA LYS A 78 -9.41 -16.88 -3.48
C LYS A 78 -9.79 -16.37 -4.88
N LEU A 79 -9.70 -15.06 -5.11
CA LEU A 79 -9.94 -14.49 -6.44
C LEU A 79 -8.88 -14.94 -7.43
N SER A 80 -7.61 -14.97 -7.01
CA SER A 80 -6.50 -15.40 -7.86
C SER A 80 -6.65 -16.88 -8.24
N GLU A 81 -6.95 -17.74 -7.27
CA GLU A 81 -7.28 -19.15 -7.49
C GLU A 81 -8.43 -19.31 -8.49
N THR A 82 -9.54 -18.57 -8.30
CA THR A 82 -10.70 -18.61 -9.19
C THR A 82 -10.37 -18.13 -10.61
N ILE A 83 -9.52 -17.11 -10.75
CA ILE A 83 -9.08 -16.60 -12.06
C ILE A 83 -8.18 -17.61 -12.76
N GLU A 84 -7.30 -18.31 -12.03
CA GLU A 84 -6.47 -19.37 -12.60
C GLU A 84 -7.28 -20.61 -13.00
N GLU A 85 -8.29 -20.98 -12.20
CA GLU A 85 -9.21 -22.06 -12.52
C GLU A 85 -10.10 -21.72 -13.72
N SER A 86 -10.60 -20.49 -13.81
CA SER A 86 -11.43 -20.06 -14.95
C SER A 86 -10.67 -20.00 -16.27
N LYS A 87 -9.33 -19.83 -16.25
CA LYS A 87 -8.47 -19.98 -17.44
C LYS A 87 -8.32 -21.44 -17.90
N LYS A 88 -8.52 -22.42 -17.01
CA LYS A 88 -8.40 -23.86 -17.30
C LYS A 88 -9.76 -24.50 -17.63
N VAL A 89 -10.86 -23.85 -17.29
CA VAL A 89 -12.22 -24.36 -17.49
C VAL A 89 -12.78 -23.83 -18.80
N GLU A 90 -12.97 -24.72 -19.79
CA GLU A 90 -13.84 -24.43 -20.93
C GLU A 90 -15.25 -24.09 -20.40
N ILE A 91 -15.77 -22.92 -20.77
CA ILE A 91 -17.08 -22.45 -20.33
C ILE A 91 -18.14 -23.37 -20.93
N LYS A 92 -18.50 -24.42 -20.20
CA LYS A 92 -19.62 -25.29 -20.58
C LYS A 92 -20.90 -24.45 -20.54
N PRO A 93 -21.65 -24.33 -21.65
CA PRO A 93 -22.88 -23.54 -21.67
C PRO A 93 -23.86 -24.11 -20.64
N MET A 94 -24.30 -23.24 -19.74
CA MET A 94 -25.17 -23.60 -18.63
C MET A 94 -26.62 -23.30 -19.00
N SER A 95 -27.54 -24.21 -18.69
CA SER A 95 -28.97 -23.97 -18.93
C SER A 95 -29.54 -22.98 -17.91
N LEU A 96 -30.64 -22.28 -18.28
CA LEU A 96 -31.33 -21.35 -17.37
C LEU A 96 -31.76 -22.04 -16.05
N SER A 97 -32.17 -23.31 -16.12
CA SER A 97 -32.48 -24.12 -14.95
C SER A 97 -31.27 -24.34 -14.03
N GLN A 98 -30.09 -24.60 -14.58
CA GLN A 98 -28.86 -24.75 -13.81
C GLN A 98 -28.41 -23.44 -13.17
N ILE A 99 -28.63 -22.31 -13.84
CA ILE A 99 -28.37 -20.97 -13.26
C ILE A 99 -29.28 -20.74 -12.05
N ILE A 100 -30.58 -21.03 -12.17
CA ILE A 100 -31.54 -20.90 -11.05
C ILE A 100 -31.14 -21.78 -9.86
N VAL A 101 -30.72 -23.02 -10.12
CA VAL A 101 -30.25 -23.93 -9.06
C VAL A 101 -29.00 -23.37 -8.37
N LYS A 102 -28.03 -22.84 -9.12
CA LYS A 102 -26.82 -22.22 -8.54
C LYS A 102 -27.12 -20.93 -7.77
N LEU A 103 -28.08 -20.13 -8.21
CA LEU A 103 -28.52 -18.93 -7.49
C LEU A 103 -29.33 -19.26 -6.23
N SER A 104 -29.95 -20.45 -6.20
CA SER A 104 -30.63 -20.97 -5.01
C SER A 104 -29.66 -21.54 -3.97
N ASP A 105 -28.37 -21.64 -4.29
CA ASP A 105 -27.34 -22.03 -3.35
C ASP A 105 -27.25 -20.98 -2.22
N PRO A 106 -27.33 -21.38 -0.94
CA PRO A 106 -27.23 -20.48 0.20
C PRO A 106 -25.96 -19.63 0.23
N GLU A 107 -24.82 -20.13 -0.27
CA GLU A 107 -23.56 -19.38 -0.29
C GLU A 107 -23.54 -18.30 -1.37
N VAL A 108 -24.03 -18.63 -2.56
CA VAL A 108 -24.15 -17.69 -3.69
C VAL A 108 -25.17 -16.59 -3.35
N SER A 109 -26.30 -16.95 -2.75
CA SER A 109 -27.33 -16.01 -2.31
C SER A 109 -26.79 -15.03 -1.26
N LYS A 110 -26.00 -15.51 -0.28
CA LYS A 110 -25.31 -14.64 0.69
C LYS A 110 -24.33 -13.69 0.02
N GLY A 111 -23.54 -14.17 -0.94
CA GLY A 111 -22.60 -13.35 -1.70
C GLY A 111 -23.29 -12.21 -2.46
N ILE A 112 -24.37 -12.53 -3.17
CA ILE A 112 -25.19 -11.54 -3.88
C ILE A 112 -25.82 -10.55 -2.89
N GLY A 113 -26.37 -11.03 -1.77
CA GLY A 113 -26.94 -10.17 -0.74
C GLY A 113 -25.93 -9.18 -0.14
N LEU A 114 -24.69 -9.63 0.07
CA LEU A 114 -23.60 -8.78 0.54
C LEU A 114 -23.21 -7.74 -0.52
N ALA A 115 -23.08 -8.15 -1.79
CA ALA A 115 -22.80 -7.23 -2.89
C ALA A 115 -23.89 -6.15 -3.04
N LEU A 116 -25.16 -6.53 -2.99
CA LEU A 116 -26.29 -5.60 -3.02
C LEU A 116 -26.29 -4.67 -1.81
N SER A 117 -25.93 -5.16 -0.63
CA SER A 117 -25.83 -4.33 0.59
C SER A 117 -24.72 -3.29 0.48
N ILE A 118 -23.56 -3.67 -0.09
CA ILE A 118 -22.47 -2.73 -0.39
C ILE A 118 -22.95 -1.68 -1.39
N LEU A 119 -23.57 -2.09 -2.51
CA LEU A 119 -24.09 -1.16 -3.52
C LEU A 119 -25.12 -0.19 -2.93
N LYS A 120 -26.01 -0.68 -2.06
CA LYS A 120 -26.98 0.15 -1.35
C LYS A 120 -26.30 1.17 -0.42
N ALA A 121 -25.20 0.80 0.23
CA ALA A 121 -24.43 1.69 1.09
C ALA A 121 -23.69 2.79 0.31
N PHE A 122 -23.32 2.57 -0.96
CA PHE A 122 -22.73 3.59 -1.83
C PHE A 122 -23.76 4.51 -2.51
N GLY A 123 -25.02 4.07 -2.63
CA GLY A 123 -26.11 4.83 -3.25
C GLY A 123 -27.01 5.59 -2.27
N SER A 124 -26.78 5.47 -0.96
CA SER A 124 -27.37 6.34 0.08
C SER A 124 -26.42 7.48 0.42
#